data_AF-A0A5K1CN48-F1
#
_entry.id   AF-A0A5K1CN48-F1
#
_cell.length_a   1.000
_cell.length_b   1.000
_cell.length_c   1.000
_cell.angle_alpha   90.00
_cell.angle_beta   90.00
_cell.angle_gamma   90.00
#
_symmetry.space_group_name_H-M   'P 1'
#
loop_
_entity.id
_entity.type
_entity.pdbx_description
1 polymer ?
#
loop_
_entity_poly.entity_id
_entity_poly.type
_entity_poly.pdbx_seq_one_letter_code
_entity_poly.pdbx_strand_id
1 'polypeptide(L)' 'SSGVQISDITYNNIKGTSATQAAVTFNCSSSTPCQGIKVSNVQLTYMSKPSKSYCEYAYGSASTGVVPPINCLQ' A
#
# COMPACT_ATOMS: atom_id res chain seq x y z
N SER A 1 0.36 -22.87 13.07
CA SER A 1 0.24 -22.02 11.87
C SER A 1 1.42 -21.07 11.87
N SER A 2 2.31 -21.12 10.87
CA SER A 2 3.39 -20.13 10.73
C SER A 2 2.96 -19.11 9.67
N GLY A 3 2.66 -17.88 10.11
CA GLY A 3 2.54 -16.75 9.20
C GLY A 3 3.93 -16.38 8.68
N VAL A 4 4.07 -16.22 7.37
CA VAL A 4 5.30 -15.66 6.81
C VAL A 4 5.32 -14.19 7.17
N GLN A 5 6.29 -13.76 7.96
CA GLN A 5 6.48 -12.35 8.24
C GLN A 5 7.16 -11.68 7.04
N ILE A 6 6.53 -10.62 6.53
CA ILE A 6 7.10 -9.79 5.46
C ILE A 6 7.52 -8.46 6.08
N SER A 7 8.78 -8.09 5.87
CA SER A 7 9.33 -6.84 6.40
C SER A 7 10.21 -6.11 5.39
N ASP A 8 10.42 -4.81 5.64
CA ASP A 8 11.38 -3.95 4.93
C ASP A 8 11.19 -3.88 3.40
N ILE A 9 9.93 -3.80 2.98
CA ILE A 9 9.55 -3.70 1.57
C ILE A 9 9.56 -2.24 1.13
N THR A 10 10.12 -1.98 -0.05
CA THR A 10 10.03 -0.66 -0.70
C THR A 10 9.28 -0.76 -2.03
N TYR A 11 8.19 -0.01 -2.16
CA TYR A 11 7.48 0.23 -3.41
C TYR A 11 7.84 1.61 -3.92
N ASN A 12 8.49 1.69 -5.08
CA ASN A 12 8.99 2.94 -5.62
C ASN A 12 8.71 3.09 -7.13
N ASN A 13 8.33 4.30 -7.54
CA ASN A 13 8.18 4.69 -8.95
C ASN A 13 7.19 3.82 -9.76
N ILE A 14 6.03 3.55 -9.17
CA ILE A 14 4.95 2.78 -9.81
C ILE A 14 3.91 3.76 -10.35
N LYS A 15 3.65 3.74 -11.66
CA LYS A 15 2.70 4.67 -12.31
C LYS A 15 1.76 3.93 -13.25
N GLY A 16 0.48 4.29 -13.24
CA GLY A 16 -0.49 3.71 -14.17
C GLY A 16 -1.94 3.78 -13.69
N THR A 17 -2.72 2.80 -14.14
CA THR A 17 -4.14 2.66 -13.85
C THR A 17 -4.43 1.32 -13.19
N SER A 18 -5.27 1.31 -12.17
CA SER A 18 -5.85 0.09 -11.62
C SER A 18 -7.10 -0.32 -12.38
N ALA A 19 -7.34 -1.62 -12.49
CA ALA A 19 -8.59 -2.19 -13.01
C ALA A 19 -9.77 -2.00 -12.05
N THR A 20 -9.51 -1.77 -10.76
CA THR A 20 -10.52 -1.57 -9.72
C THR A 20 -10.25 -0.28 -8.94
N GLN A 21 -11.25 0.21 -8.18
CA GLN A 21 -11.07 1.40 -7.37
C GLN A 21 -10.02 1.21 -6.26
N ALA A 22 -9.85 -0.01 -5.74
CA ALA A 22 -8.82 -0.36 -4.76
C ALA A 22 -7.47 -0.54 -5.48
N ALA A 23 -6.73 0.56 -5.64
CA ALA A 23 -5.45 0.55 -6.36
C ALA A 23 -4.28 0.07 -5.50
N VAL A 24 -4.38 0.21 -4.18
CA VAL A 24 -3.37 -0.27 -3.22
C VAL A 24 -4.07 -1.05 -2.12
N THR A 25 -3.61 -2.27 -1.86
CA THR A 25 -4.12 -3.09 -0.77
C THR A 25 -2.94 -3.77 -0.07
N PHE A 26 -2.73 -3.42 1.19
CA PHE A 26 -1.83 -4.15 2.09
C PHE A 26 -2.68 -4.96 3.06
N ASN A 27 -2.90 -6.25 2.79
CA ASN A 27 -3.65 -7.12 3.67
C ASN A 27 -2.70 -8.15 4.29
N CYS A 28 -2.36 -7.94 5.56
CA CYS A 28 -1.42 -8.75 6.31
C CYS A 28 -2.12 -9.47 7.46
N SER A 29 -1.47 -10.51 7.99
CA SER A 29 -2.06 -11.30 9.07
C SER A 29 -2.06 -10.53 10.39
N SER A 30 -3.15 -10.63 11.16
CA SER A 30 -3.22 -10.06 12.50
C SER A 30 -2.22 -10.69 13.49
N SER A 31 -1.89 -11.97 13.32
CA SER A 31 -0.91 -12.68 14.15
C SER A 31 0.52 -12.53 13.65
N THR A 32 0.73 -12.07 12.42
CA THR A 32 2.05 -11.81 11.85
C THR A 32 1.99 -10.58 10.93
N PRO A 33 1.95 -9.36 11.51
CA PRO A 33 1.77 -8.14 10.73
C PRO A 33 2.96 -7.83 9.82
N CYS A 34 2.70 -7.11 8.72
CA CYS A 34 3.77 -6.60 7.86
C CYS A 34 4.41 -5.35 8.48
N GLN A 35 5.73 -5.24 8.41
CA GLN A 35 6.45 -4.12 9.02
C GLN A 35 7.44 -3.46 8.04
N GLY A 36 7.73 -2.17 8.25
CA GLY A 36 8.75 -1.48 7.46
C GLY A 36 8.37 -1.25 5.99
N ILE A 37 7.07 -1.20 5.66
CA ILE A 37 6.62 -0.87 4.30
C ILE A 37 6.96 0.60 4.01
N LYS A 38 7.63 0.86 2.89
CA LYS A 38 7.96 2.19 2.40
C LYS A 38 7.38 2.39 1.02
N VAL A 39 6.55 3.42 0.85
CA VAL A 39 5.95 3.75 -0.45
C VAL A 39 6.40 5.13 -0.90
N SER A 40 6.95 5.23 -2.10
CA SER A 40 7.36 6.51 -2.67
C SER A 40 7.10 6.61 -4.17
N ASN A 41 6.70 7.80 -4.63
CA ASN A 41 6.46 8.10 -6.05
C ASN A 41 5.54 7.04 -6.73
N VAL A 42 4.47 6.65 -6.03
CA VAL A 42 3.45 5.74 -6.55
C VAL A 42 2.23 6.55 -6.97
N GLN A 43 1.81 6.44 -8.23
CA GLN A 43 0.70 7.19 -8.80
C GLN A 43 -0.21 6.26 -9.60
N LEU A 44 -1.29 5.81 -8.96
CA LEU A 44 -2.26 4.89 -9.53
C LEU A 44 -3.63 5.56 -9.57
N THR A 45 -4.28 5.51 -10.73
CA THR A 45 -5.62 6.08 -10.94
C THR A 45 -6.64 5.00 -11.31
N TYR A 46 -7.93 5.31 -11.24
CA TYR A 46 -8.98 4.36 -11.62
C TYR A 46 -10.01 5.04 -12.53
N MET A 47 -10.02 4.72 -13.83
CA MET A 47 -11.00 5.24 -14.81
C MET A 47 -11.26 6.75 -14.70
N SER A 48 -10.19 7.55 -14.61
CA SER A 48 -10.26 9.02 -14.41
C SER A 48 -11.00 9.48 -13.15
N LYS A 49 -11.18 8.58 -12.17
CA LYS A 49 -11.75 8.82 -10.84
C LYS A 49 -10.68 8.61 -9.77
N PRO A 50 -10.92 9.12 -8.54
CA PRO A 50 -10.07 8.82 -7.39
C PRO A 50 -9.98 7.32 -7.13
N SER A 51 -8.75 6.82 -7.08
CA SER A 51 -8.41 5.49 -6.57
C SER A 51 -8.38 5.52 -5.04
N LYS A 52 -8.35 4.33 -4.42
CA LYS A 52 -8.34 4.14 -2.97
C LYS A 52 -7.24 3.19 -2.55
N SER A 53 -6.81 3.33 -1.30
CA SER A 53 -5.88 2.44 -0.62
C SER A 53 -6.52 1.79 0.61
N TYR A 54 -6.12 0.56 0.92
CA TYR A 54 -6.55 -0.19 2.10
C TYR A 54 -5.36 -0.84 2.79
N CYS A 55 -5.38 -0.88 4.11
CA CYS A 55 -4.35 -1.50 4.94
C CYS A 55 -5.02 -2.31 6.05
N GLU A 56 -4.56 -3.55 6.27
CA GLU A 56 -4.91 -4.39 7.42
C GLU A 56 -3.61 -4.97 7.99
N TYR A 57 -3.32 -4.65 9.27
CA TYR A 57 -2.12 -5.11 9.99
C TYR A 57 -0.80 -4.84 9.23
N ALA A 58 -0.70 -3.66 8.61
CA ALA A 58 0.42 -3.26 7.78
C ALA A 58 1.00 -1.93 8.29
N TYR A 59 2.26 -1.98 8.70
CA TYR A 59 2.94 -0.88 9.39
C TYR A 59 4.06 -0.32 8.50
N GLY A 60 4.10 1.00 8.34
CA GLY A 60 5.03 1.61 7.39
C GLY A 60 4.86 3.11 7.23
N SER A 61 5.34 3.64 6.11
CA SER A 61 5.21 5.06 5.76
C SER A 61 5.07 5.25 4.26
N ALA A 62 4.28 6.26 3.88
CA ALA A 62 4.17 6.73 2.50
C ALA A 62 4.71 8.16 2.42
N SER A 63 5.55 8.43 1.42
CA SER A 63 6.09 9.77 1.17
C SER A 63 5.05 10.69 0.51
N THR A 64 5.38 11.97 0.39
CA THR A 64 4.61 12.91 -0.44
C THR A 64 4.61 12.46 -1.91
N GLY A 65 3.59 12.91 -2.66
CA GLY A 65 3.44 12.57 -4.09
C GLY A 65 2.93 11.15 -4.36
N VAL A 66 2.33 10.49 -3.35
CA VAL A 66 1.68 9.19 -3.49
C VAL A 66 0.18 9.36 -3.74
N VAL A 67 -0.32 8.75 -4.81
CA VAL A 67 -1.73 8.72 -5.22
C VAL A 67 -2.13 7.26 -5.44
N PRO A 68 -3.18 6.74 -4.76
CA PRO A 68 -3.98 7.42 -3.74
C PRO A 68 -3.21 7.63 -2.42
N PRO A 69 -3.58 8.62 -1.58
CA PRO A 69 -2.95 8.81 -0.27
C PRO A 69 -3.10 7.57 0.61
N ILE A 70 -1.99 7.05 1.16
CA ILE A 70 -1.96 5.82 1.96
C ILE A 70 -1.82 6.17 3.45
N ASN A 71 -2.89 6.72 4.03
CA ASN A 71 -2.89 7.18 5.42
C ASN A 71 -3.04 6.02 6.45
N CYS A 72 -3.30 4.80 5.99
CA CYS A 72 -3.55 3.63 6.83
C CYS A 72 -2.31 2.79 7.16
N LEU A 73 -1.14 3.13 6.59
CA LEU A 73 0.14 2.57 7.03
C LEU A 73 0.55 3.27 8.31
N GLN A 74 0.13 2.73 9.45
CA GLN A 74 0.42 3.24 10.80
C GLN A 74 0.88 2.11 11.68
#